data_AF-A0A843RZC0-F1
#
_entry.id   AF-A0A843RZC0-F1
#
_cell.length_a   1.000
_cell.length_b   1.000
_cell.length_c   1.000
_cell.angle_alpha   90.00
_cell.angle_beta   90.00
_cell.angle_gamma   90.00
#
_symmetry.space_group_name_H-M   'P 1'
#
loop_
_entity.id
_entity.type
_entity.pdbx_description
1 polymer ?
#
loop_
_entity_poly.entity_id
_entity_poly.type
_entity_poly.pdbx_seq_one_letter_code
_entity_poly.pdbx_strand_id
1 'polypeptide(L)' 'MKVKTSVTLSADLLEAIDREAGKQQSRSEFIESALRTFLGQVRRQARDARELELLNRHADRLNAEAEDVLEYQVIP' A
#
# COMPACT_ATOMS: atom_id res chain seq x y z
N MET A 1 -12.56 4.35 -22.02
CA MET A 1 -11.90 4.14 -23.33
C MET A 1 -10.45 3.77 -23.08
N LYS A 2 -9.86 2.87 -23.87
CA LYS A 2 -8.43 2.50 -23.78
C LYS A 2 -7.62 3.31 -24.78
N VAL A 3 -6.43 3.76 -24.41
CA VAL A 3 -5.48 4.48 -25.28
C VAL A 3 -4.27 3.58 -25.49
N LYS A 4 -3.79 3.47 -26.74
CA LYS A 4 -2.55 2.75 -27.03
C LYS A 4 -1.36 3.61 -26.57
N THR A 5 -0.52 3.02 -25.74
CA THR A 5 0.71 3.64 -25.23
C THR A 5 1.86 2.70 -25.49
N SER A 6 2.96 3.21 -26.06
CA SER A 6 4.20 2.45 -26.22
C SER A 6 5.05 2.64 -24.97
N VAL A 7 5.54 1.54 -24.41
CA VAL A 7 6.45 1.52 -23.26
C VAL A 7 7.59 0.55 -23.54
N THR A 8 8.80 0.92 -23.15
CA THR A 8 9.95 0.04 -23.24
C THR A 8 9.98 -0.85 -22.00
N LEU A 9 10.00 -2.17 -22.22
CA LEU A 9 10.13 -3.19 -21.19
C LEU A 9 11.33 -4.07 -21.52
N SER A 10 11.94 -4.66 -20.49
CA SER A 10 13.02 -5.61 -20.69
C SER A 10 12.48 -6.91 -21.32
N ALA A 11 13.32 -7.60 -22.09
CA ALA A 11 12.92 -8.79 -22.84
C ALA A 11 12.51 -9.94 -21.91
N ASP A 12 13.24 -10.14 -20.81
CA ASP A 12 12.94 -11.11 -19.76
C ASP A 12 11.58 -10.86 -19.10
N LEU A 13 11.19 -9.59 -18.91
CA LEU A 13 9.90 -9.23 -18.37
C LEU A 13 8.76 -9.54 -19.36
N LEU A 14 8.97 -9.30 -20.66
CA LEU A 14 8.00 -9.68 -21.69
C LEU A 14 7.80 -11.20 -21.74
N GLU A 15 8.87 -11.98 -21.64
CA GLU A 15 8.80 -13.45 -21.56
C GLU A 15 8.09 -13.93 -20.29
N ALA A 16 8.30 -13.27 -19.15
CA ALA A 16 7.57 -13.57 -17.92
C ALA A 16 6.07 -13.28 -18.10
N ILE A 17 5.71 -12.13 -18.68
CA ILE A 17 4.30 -11.78 -18.95
C ILE A 17 3.66 -12.81 -19.88
N ASP A 18 4.35 -13.27 -20.92
CA ASP A 18 3.83 -14.28 -21.84
C ASP A 18 3.54 -15.62 -21.16
N ARG A 19 4.41 -16.03 -20.24
CA ARG A 19 4.24 -17.26 -19.47
C ARG A 19 3.05 -17.18 -18.53
N GLU A 20 2.88 -16.05 -17.84
CA GLU A 20 1.85 -15.86 -16.81
C GLU A 20 0.47 -15.49 -17.38
N ALA A 21 0.40 -14.69 -18.45
CA ALA A 21 -0.88 -14.28 -19.06
C ALA A 21 -1.61 -15.45 -19.75
N GLY A 22 -0.87 -16.52 -20.10
CA GLY A 22 -1.42 -17.68 -20.80
C GLY A 22 -2.02 -17.32 -22.16
N LYS A 23 -2.79 -18.25 -22.76
CA LYS A 23 -3.36 -18.07 -24.11
C LYS A 23 -4.64 -17.24 -24.17
N GLN A 24 -5.26 -16.94 -23.03
CA GLN A 24 -6.58 -16.29 -22.98
C GLN A 24 -6.53 -14.78 -22.68
N GLN A 25 -5.39 -14.26 -22.23
CA GLN A 25 -5.24 -12.85 -21.86
C GLN A 25 -4.20 -12.16 -22.74
N SER A 26 -4.51 -10.95 -23.24
CA SER A 26 -3.52 -10.15 -23.95
C SER A 26 -2.48 -9.55 -22.99
N ARG A 27 -1.25 -9.34 -23.46
CA ARG A 27 -0.21 -8.63 -22.68
C ARG A 27 -0.70 -7.29 -22.14
N SER A 28 -1.47 -6.55 -22.94
CA SER A 28 -2.03 -5.26 -22.54
C SER A 28 -3.03 -5.38 -21.37
N GLU A 29 -3.86 -6.42 -21.35
CA GLU A 29 -4.79 -6.67 -20.24
C GLU A 29 -4.06 -7.12 -18.97
N PHE A 30 -3.04 -7.97 -19.12
CA PHE A 30 -2.20 -8.40 -18.00
C PHE A 30 -1.50 -7.19 -17.36
N ILE A 31 -0.84 -6.36 -18.18
CA ILE A 31 -0.14 -5.15 -17.73
C ILE A 31 -1.12 -4.15 -17.10
N GLU A 32 -2.31 -3.95 -17.69
CA GLU A 32 -3.33 -3.06 -17.11
C GLU A 32 -3.81 -3.56 -15.73
N SER A 33 -4.06 -4.87 -15.59
CA SER A 33 -4.48 -5.48 -14.32
C SER A 33 -3.41 -5.34 -13.24
N ALA A 34 -2.15 -5.62 -13.59
CA ALA A 34 -1.01 -5.47 -12.69
C ALA A 34 -0.86 -4.02 -12.21
N LEU A 35 -0.92 -3.04 -13.13
CA LEU A 35 -0.84 -1.62 -12.80
C LEU A 35 -2.00 -1.16 -11.91
N ARG A 36 -3.23 -1.63 -12.16
CA ARG A 36 -4.39 -1.31 -11.30
C ARG A 36 -4.20 -1.83 -9.89
N THR A 37 -3.74 -3.07 -9.76
CA THR A 37 -3.45 -3.70 -8.46
C THR A 37 -2.36 -2.93 -7.72
N PHE A 38 -1.26 -2.63 -8.40
CA PHE A 38 -0.15 -1.86 -7.84
C PHE A 38 -0.59 -0.47 -7.37
N LEU A 39 -1.32 0.28 -8.19
CA LEU A 39 -1.84 1.60 -7.80
C LEU A 39 -2.82 1.51 -6.62
N GLY A 40 -3.59 0.42 -6.52
CA GLY A 40 -4.43 0.14 -5.36
C GLY A 40 -3.61 -0.05 -4.08
N GLN A 41 -2.52 -0.82 -4.16
CA GLN A 41 -1.59 -1.05 -3.05
C GLN A 41 -0.89 0.24 -2.62
N VAL A 42 -0.37 1.04 -3.56
CA VAL A 42 0.27 2.34 -3.26
C VAL A 42 -0.69 3.27 -2.52
N ARG A 43 -1.94 3.38 -2.99
CA ARG A 43 -2.97 4.20 -2.32
C ARG A 43 -3.29 3.68 -0.93
N ARG A 44 -3.36 2.36 -0.76
CA ARG A 44 -3.60 1.73 0.53
C ARG A 44 -2.46 2.03 1.50
N GLN A 45 -1.21 1.77 1.12
CA GLN A 45 -0.03 2.08 1.95
C GLN A 45 0.02 3.57 2.34
N ALA A 46 -0.29 4.47 1.42
CA ALA A 46 -0.35 5.90 1.74
C ALA A 46 -1.45 6.26 2.74
N ARG A 47 -2.59 5.53 2.75
CA ARG A 47 -3.63 5.70 3.78
C ARG A 47 -3.19 5.08 5.10
N ASP A 48 -2.71 3.85 5.07
CA ASP A 48 -2.29 3.11 6.27
C ASP A 48 -1.18 3.87 7.02
N ALA A 49 -0.25 4.51 6.29
CA ALA A 49 0.77 5.37 6.90
C ALA A 49 0.18 6.59 7.63
N ARG A 50 -0.85 7.24 7.07
CA ARG A 50 -1.53 8.37 7.71
C ARG A 50 -2.37 7.94 8.91
N GLU A 51 -3.01 6.76 8.83
CA GLU A 51 -3.77 6.19 9.95
C GLU A 51 -2.85 5.80 11.11
N LEU A 52 -1.71 5.18 10.81
CA LEU A 52 -0.70 4.83 11.80
C LEU A 52 -0.19 6.07 12.55
N GLU A 53 0.04 7.18 11.83
CA GLU A 53 0.47 8.43 12.44
C GLU A 53 -0.59 9.01 13.40
N LEU A 54 -1.87 8.92 13.04
CA LEU A 54 -2.97 9.33 13.91
C LEU A 54 -3.08 8.44 15.16
N LEU A 55 -2.97 7.11 14.98
CA LEU A 55 -2.98 6.15 16.09
C LEU A 55 -1.86 6.43 17.09
N ASN A 56 -0.63 6.67 16.61
CA ASN A 56 0.50 7.00 17.46
C ASN A 56 0.24 8.29 18.26
N ARG A 57 -0.30 9.35 17.64
CA ARG A 57 -0.65 10.57 18.38
C ARG A 57 -1.68 10.33 19.49
N HIS A 58 -2.65 9.45 19.27
CA HIS A 58 -3.61 9.07 20.31
C HIS A 58 -2.96 8.24 21.42
N ALA A 59 -2.04 7.33 21.07
CA ALA A 59 -1.28 6.56 22.04
C ALA A 59 -0.39 7.46 22.91
N ASP A 60 0.32 8.43 22.31
CA ASP A 60 1.14 9.39 23.03
C ASP A 60 0.30 10.21 24.03
N ARG A 61 -0.88 10.66 23.60
CA ARG A 61 -1.82 11.36 24.48
C ARG A 61 -2.29 10.50 25.64
N LEU A 62 -2.70 9.26 25.37
CA LEU A 62 -3.16 8.34 26.41
C LEU A 62 -2.04 8.00 27.40
N ASN A 63 -0.81 7.83 26.91
CA ASN A 63 0.35 7.58 27.76
C ASN A 63 0.62 8.78 28.67
N ALA A 64 0.56 10.01 28.15
CA ALA A 64 0.71 11.21 28.97
C ALA A 64 -0.40 11.34 30.04
N GLU A 65 -1.66 11.03 29.68
CA GLU A 65 -2.78 11.01 30.64
C GLU A 65 -2.58 9.91 31.70
N ALA A 66 -2.05 8.74 31.33
CA ALA A 66 -1.75 7.66 32.27
C ALA A 66 -0.57 8.01 33.20
N GLU A 67 0.48 8.63 32.69
CA GLU A 67 1.60 9.16 33.47
C GLU A 67 1.12 10.18 34.51
N ASP A 68 0.28 11.13 34.11
CA ASP A 68 -0.33 12.11 35.03
C ASP A 68 -1.13 11.42 36.15
N VAL A 69 -1.96 10.42 35.83
CA VAL A 69 -2.70 9.65 36.84
C VAL A 69 -1.78 8.88 37.80
N LEU A 70 -0.65 8.36 37.32
CA LEU A 70 0.34 7.68 38.14
C LEU A 70 1.03 8.64 39.13
N GLU A 71 1.18 9.92 38.81
CA GLU A 71 1.71 10.92 39.76
C GLU A 71 0.81 11.11 40.98
N TYR A 72 -0.50 10.89 40.84
CA TYR A 72 -1.45 10.94 41.97
C TYR A 72 -1.55 9.62 42.74
N GLN A 73 -0.86 8.55 42.32
CA GLN A 73 -0.76 7.33 43.12
C GLN A 73 0.23 7.54 44.27
N VAL A 74 -0.28 8.07 45.39
CA VAL A 74 0.37 7.95 46.69
C VAL A 74 0.39 6.47 47.10
N ILE A 75 1.60 5.90 47.12
CA ILE A 75 1.87 4.57 47.68
C ILE A 75 1.55 4.64 49.20
N PRO A 76 0.67 3.77 49.73
CA PRO A 76 0.42 3.68 51.17
C PRO A 76 1.65 3.25 51.98
#